data_AF-A0AAV2H378-F1
#
_entry.id   AF-A0AAV2H378-F1
#
_cell.length_a   1.000
_cell.length_b   1.000
_cell.length_c   1.000
_cell.angle_alpha   90.00
_cell.angle_beta   90.00
_cell.angle_gamma   90.00
#
_symmetry.space_group_name_H-M   'P 1'
#
loop_
_entity.id
_entity.type
_entity.pdbx_description
1 polymer ?
#
loop_
_entity_poly.entity_id
_entity_poly.type
_entity_poly.pdbx_seq_one_letter_code
_entity_poly.pdbx_strand_id
1 'polypeptide(L)'
;MSEDQKNQLPHRLIHLDLKGAPLSLSYLEQVFPLLKTWGATGLLIEYEDTFPYEGDLRTLAAPHAYSKDDVNQMLTLAANNNLEVIPLIQTFGHLEFVLKHNEFASVREIEKYPMALCPSNPASLELVIKMIDQVMRLHPSIHHFHIGCDEVYHLGLCETCRQRMAEQSTGKDQLFFSHVRSVATHVKSNYRGITTIIWDDMLRHSELPVILNCGLEDLVEPMVWHYLARFMLPSDLWDKLSSVFPNIWIASAFKGATGPKAKITNIRYHLDNHTSWLDTLRIIKHKFKSVQGIALTGWQRYDHYATLCELFPHGLPSLALCLKYVQQGILGPDDTDQVAKDLKFAAPIPINPFICPEIPLCEFPGSDIYQLTIEFVHLEAACNELFTQDGMSAWMHEYNVQRGFINPVHVEPMLVRGAIILDSFNNLDEKVRATFKLVFVEGVEEEWRGCFLTPPIKRLEKFVDTARSIVYGKEEIDEGM
;
A
#
# COMPACT_ATOMS: atom_id res chain seq x y z
N MET A 1 -25.87 -21.65 -10.61
CA MET A 1 -25.85 -20.18 -10.46
C MET A 1 -26.33 -19.58 -11.78
N SER A 2 -27.29 -18.66 -11.77
CA SER A 2 -27.76 -17.98 -12.99
C SER A 2 -26.67 -17.05 -13.55
N GLU A 3 -26.69 -16.79 -14.85
CA GLU A 3 -25.80 -15.82 -15.53
C GLU A 3 -25.80 -14.44 -14.86
N ASP A 4 -26.91 -14.04 -14.22
CA ASP A 4 -27.06 -12.79 -13.47
C ASP A 4 -26.12 -12.65 -12.25
N GLN A 5 -25.58 -13.76 -11.70
CA GLN A 5 -24.63 -13.68 -10.59
C GLN A 5 -23.19 -13.45 -11.05
N LYS A 6 -22.83 -13.80 -12.28
CA LYS A 6 -21.45 -13.71 -12.80
C LYS A 6 -21.00 -12.28 -13.15
N ASN A 7 -21.91 -11.31 -13.17
CA ASN A 7 -21.68 -9.98 -13.72
C ASN A 7 -21.97 -8.80 -12.76
N GLN A 8 -21.94 -9.01 -11.43
CA GLN A 8 -22.24 -7.92 -10.48
C GLN A 8 -21.21 -6.79 -10.46
N LEU A 9 -19.96 -7.05 -10.84
CA LEU A 9 -18.86 -6.08 -10.83
C LEU A 9 -18.09 -6.16 -12.16
N PRO A 10 -18.39 -5.28 -13.14
CA PRO A 10 -17.80 -5.37 -14.47
C PRO A 10 -16.30 -5.10 -14.43
N HIS A 11 -15.86 -4.18 -13.57
CA HIS A 11 -14.44 -3.94 -13.31
C HIS A 11 -13.99 -4.58 -11.99
N ARG A 12 -12.88 -5.34 -12.04
CA ARG A 12 -12.14 -5.91 -10.90
C ARG A 12 -10.70 -5.49 -11.07
N LEU A 13 -10.37 -4.35 -10.48
CA LEU A 13 -9.08 -3.68 -10.62
C LEU A 13 -8.12 -4.17 -9.56
N ILE A 14 -6.85 -4.37 -9.93
CA ILE A 14 -5.78 -4.61 -8.97
C ILE A 14 -5.04 -3.32 -8.77
N HIS A 15 -4.98 -2.86 -7.52
CA HIS A 15 -4.21 -1.67 -7.19
C HIS A 15 -2.73 -2.03 -7.13
N LEU A 16 -1.95 -1.35 -7.95
CA LEU A 16 -0.50 -1.34 -7.88
C LEU A 16 -0.11 -0.02 -7.22
N ASP A 17 0.06 -0.06 -5.90
CA ASP A 17 0.75 0.99 -5.18
C ASP A 17 2.24 0.85 -5.46
N LEU A 18 2.79 1.76 -6.25
CA LEU A 18 4.20 1.76 -6.66
C LEU A 18 5.06 2.65 -5.76
N LYS A 19 4.49 3.24 -4.72
CA LYS A 19 5.17 4.05 -3.73
C LYS A 19 6.20 3.24 -2.93
N GLY A 20 7.46 3.61 -3.07
CA GLY A 20 8.58 3.11 -2.26
C GLY A 20 8.99 1.66 -2.49
N ALA A 21 8.10 0.77 -2.91
CA ALA A 21 8.42 -0.58 -3.41
C ALA A 21 7.97 -0.79 -4.87
N PRO A 22 8.42 0.04 -5.84
CA PRO A 22 8.09 -0.13 -7.24
C PRO A 22 8.60 -1.48 -7.77
N LEU A 23 7.75 -2.14 -8.57
CA LEU A 23 7.98 -3.46 -9.14
C LEU A 23 8.79 -3.37 -10.45
N SER A 24 9.71 -4.29 -10.67
CA SER A 24 10.46 -4.35 -11.93
C SER A 24 9.55 -4.76 -13.10
N LEU A 25 9.85 -4.27 -14.31
CA LEU A 25 9.07 -4.64 -15.50
C LEU A 25 9.14 -6.14 -15.80
N SER A 26 10.29 -6.78 -15.58
CA SER A 26 10.47 -8.23 -15.73
C SER A 26 9.58 -9.03 -14.76
N TYR A 27 9.30 -8.47 -13.58
CA TYR A 27 8.36 -9.07 -12.64
C TYR A 27 6.91 -8.86 -13.08
N LEU A 28 6.55 -7.65 -13.51
CA LEU A 28 5.21 -7.34 -14.02
C LEU A 28 4.85 -8.19 -15.25
N GLU A 29 5.80 -8.44 -16.14
CA GLU A 29 5.64 -9.33 -17.31
C GLU A 29 5.22 -10.75 -16.92
N GLN A 30 5.73 -11.26 -15.79
CA GLN A 30 5.36 -12.58 -15.27
C GLN A 30 4.03 -12.56 -14.52
N VAL A 31 3.71 -11.46 -13.83
CA VAL A 31 2.53 -11.37 -12.95
C VAL A 31 1.25 -11.05 -13.71
N PHE A 32 1.26 -10.16 -14.71
CA PHE A 32 0.03 -9.74 -15.40
C PHE A 32 -0.77 -10.89 -16.04
N PRO A 33 -0.12 -11.93 -16.65
CA PRO A 33 -0.83 -13.12 -17.12
C PRO A 33 -1.56 -13.87 -16.00
N LEU A 34 -0.98 -13.92 -14.79
CA LEU A 34 -1.62 -14.54 -13.63
C LEU A 34 -2.84 -13.73 -13.17
N LEU A 35 -2.71 -12.40 -13.08
CA LEU A 35 -3.83 -11.52 -12.73
C LEU A 35 -5.01 -11.71 -13.70
N LYS A 36 -4.72 -11.80 -15.01
CA LYS A 36 -5.73 -12.07 -16.01
C LYS A 36 -6.40 -13.43 -15.82
N THR A 37 -5.61 -14.47 -15.54
CA THR A 37 -6.10 -15.83 -15.32
C THR A 37 -7.00 -15.92 -14.09
N TRP A 38 -6.68 -15.19 -13.02
CA TRP A 38 -7.52 -15.07 -11.83
C TRP A 38 -8.71 -14.11 -12.00
N GLY A 39 -8.87 -13.52 -13.19
CA GLY A 39 -10.07 -12.77 -13.56
C GLY A 39 -10.03 -11.29 -13.26
N ALA A 40 -8.86 -10.69 -13.02
CA ALA A 40 -8.70 -9.24 -13.04
C ALA A 40 -9.10 -8.66 -14.41
N THR A 41 -9.66 -7.46 -14.40
CA THR A 41 -10.05 -6.74 -15.63
C THR A 41 -9.20 -5.51 -15.88
N GLY A 42 -8.45 -5.06 -14.87
CA GLY A 42 -7.63 -3.88 -14.99
C GLY A 42 -6.74 -3.64 -13.78
N LEU A 43 -6.02 -2.53 -13.83
CA LEU A 43 -5.04 -2.07 -12.87
C LEU A 43 -5.42 -0.65 -12.45
N LEU A 44 -5.42 -0.39 -11.14
CA LEU A 44 -5.40 0.95 -10.58
C LEU A 44 -3.96 1.26 -10.22
N ILE A 45 -3.27 2.12 -10.96
CA ILE A 45 -1.82 2.33 -10.80
C ILE A 45 -1.56 3.65 -10.11
N GLU A 46 -0.97 3.60 -8.92
CA GLU A 46 -0.58 4.79 -8.14
C GLU A 46 0.94 4.94 -8.17
N TYR A 47 1.43 6.07 -8.69
CA TYR A 47 2.86 6.25 -8.95
C TYR A 47 3.62 7.05 -7.87
N GLU A 48 3.02 8.09 -7.27
CA GLU A 48 3.74 9.13 -6.49
C GLU A 48 5.04 9.59 -7.18
N ASP A 49 6.19 9.53 -6.50
CA ASP A 49 7.52 9.91 -6.99
C ASP A 49 8.19 8.85 -7.87
N THR A 50 7.55 7.72 -8.11
CA THR A 50 8.07 6.73 -9.09
C THR A 50 7.69 7.07 -10.54
N PHE A 51 6.86 8.09 -10.76
CA PHE A 51 6.56 8.60 -12.09
C PHE A 51 7.73 9.45 -12.66
N PRO A 52 8.07 9.35 -13.96
CA PRO A 52 9.10 10.16 -14.62
C PRO A 52 8.68 11.63 -14.83
N TYR A 53 8.48 12.39 -13.75
CA TYR A 53 8.23 13.82 -13.86
C TYR A 53 9.43 14.54 -14.50
N GLU A 54 9.15 15.50 -15.37
CA GLU A 54 10.15 16.25 -16.14
C GLU A 54 9.99 17.77 -16.00
N GLY A 55 10.99 18.51 -16.50
CA GLY A 55 11.00 19.97 -16.49
C GLY A 55 10.99 20.53 -15.07
N ASP A 56 10.11 21.49 -14.81
CA ASP A 56 9.92 22.11 -13.49
C ASP A 56 9.52 21.10 -12.39
N LEU A 57 9.01 19.92 -12.77
CA LEU A 57 8.62 18.87 -11.84
C LEU A 57 9.68 17.76 -11.69
N ARG A 58 10.85 17.88 -12.32
CA ARG A 58 11.90 16.84 -12.27
C ARG A 58 12.32 16.46 -10.85
N THR A 59 12.27 17.43 -9.94
CA THR A 59 12.57 17.25 -8.51
C THR A 59 11.68 16.19 -7.83
N LEU A 60 10.47 15.95 -8.38
CA LEU A 60 9.49 15.00 -7.86
C LEU A 60 9.81 13.55 -8.21
N ALA A 61 10.61 13.31 -9.24
CA ALA A 61 10.99 11.95 -9.63
C ALA A 61 12.07 11.43 -8.67
N ALA A 62 11.79 10.31 -8.01
CA ALA A 62 12.78 9.60 -7.22
C ALA A 62 13.97 9.18 -8.09
N PRO A 63 15.18 8.99 -7.50
CA PRO A 63 16.35 8.55 -8.26
C PRO A 63 16.15 7.25 -9.05
N HIS A 64 15.26 6.38 -8.56
CA HIS A 64 14.90 5.09 -9.16
C HIS A 64 13.47 5.10 -9.75
N ALA A 65 12.93 6.27 -10.10
CA ALA A 65 11.67 6.38 -10.81
C ALA A 65 11.72 5.65 -12.15
N TYR A 66 10.57 5.14 -12.61
CA TYR A 66 10.45 4.57 -13.95
C TYR A 66 10.81 5.60 -15.00
N SER A 67 11.43 5.19 -16.09
CA SER A 67 11.53 6.02 -17.29
C SER A 67 10.20 6.07 -18.05
N LYS A 68 10.07 6.98 -19.02
CA LYS A 68 8.89 7.03 -19.90
C LYS A 68 8.72 5.73 -20.70
N ASP A 69 9.84 5.15 -21.12
CA ASP A 69 9.84 3.88 -21.85
C ASP A 69 9.38 2.73 -20.95
N ASP A 70 9.77 2.75 -19.67
CA ASP A 70 9.29 1.77 -18.70
C ASP A 70 7.77 1.87 -18.49
N VAL A 71 7.23 3.09 -18.35
CA VAL A 71 5.77 3.30 -18.28
C VAL A 71 5.08 2.78 -19.55
N ASN A 72 5.58 3.11 -20.73
CA ASN A 72 5.03 2.63 -22.00
C ASN A 72 5.07 1.09 -22.10
N GLN A 73 6.16 0.46 -21.65
CA GLN A 73 6.29 -0.99 -21.62
C GLN A 73 5.30 -1.60 -20.62
N MET A 74 5.13 -1.03 -19.43
CA MET A 74 4.14 -1.46 -18.45
C MET A 74 2.72 -1.40 -19.03
N LEU A 75 2.36 -0.31 -19.71
CA LEU A 75 1.06 -0.17 -20.37
C LEU A 75 0.87 -1.18 -21.51
N THR A 76 1.93 -1.48 -22.26
CA THR A 76 1.92 -2.52 -23.30
C THR A 76 1.69 -3.90 -22.69
N LEU A 77 2.36 -4.23 -21.59
CA LEU A 77 2.14 -5.47 -20.85
C LEU A 77 0.70 -5.58 -20.35
N ALA A 78 0.13 -4.50 -19.81
CA ALA A 78 -1.26 -4.48 -19.37
C ALA A 78 -2.23 -4.72 -20.54
N ALA A 79 -2.03 -4.02 -21.66
CA ALA A 79 -2.84 -4.18 -22.87
C ALA A 79 -2.77 -5.60 -23.44
N ASN A 80 -1.58 -6.20 -23.53
CA ASN A 80 -1.39 -7.58 -23.99
C ASN A 80 -2.11 -8.61 -23.12
N ASN A 81 -2.35 -8.28 -21.86
CA ASN A 81 -3.10 -9.12 -20.92
C ASN A 81 -4.58 -8.72 -20.77
N ASN A 82 -5.08 -7.81 -21.61
CA ASN A 82 -6.45 -7.27 -21.53
C ASN A 82 -6.79 -6.77 -20.12
N LEU A 83 -5.87 -5.99 -19.55
CA LEU A 83 -6.03 -5.26 -18.30
C LEU A 83 -6.15 -3.77 -18.64
N GLU A 84 -7.33 -3.20 -18.38
CA GLU A 84 -7.52 -1.74 -18.45
C GLU A 84 -6.66 -1.04 -17.41
N VAL A 85 -6.12 0.15 -17.72
CA VAL A 85 -5.34 0.92 -16.76
C VAL A 85 -6.12 2.16 -16.35
N ILE A 86 -6.23 2.37 -15.04
CA ILE A 86 -6.69 3.61 -14.42
C ILE A 86 -5.49 4.19 -13.66
N PRO A 87 -4.88 5.30 -14.13
CA PRO A 87 -3.86 5.96 -13.35
C PRO A 87 -4.50 6.66 -12.16
N LEU A 88 -3.88 6.54 -11.00
CA LEU A 88 -4.18 7.25 -9.77
C LEU A 88 -3.04 8.18 -9.45
N ILE A 89 -3.36 9.46 -9.27
CA ILE A 89 -2.43 10.43 -8.70
C ILE A 89 -3.06 11.15 -7.52
N GLN A 90 -2.22 11.60 -6.60
CA GLN A 90 -2.64 12.45 -5.51
C GLN A 90 -2.66 13.91 -5.96
N THR A 91 -3.79 14.59 -5.71
CA THR A 91 -3.99 15.99 -6.12
C THR A 91 -4.43 16.91 -4.99
N PHE A 92 -4.46 16.41 -3.75
CA PHE A 92 -4.89 17.22 -2.62
C PHE A 92 -4.27 16.82 -1.28
N GLY A 93 -4.68 15.68 -0.72
CA GLY A 93 -3.98 14.99 0.37
C GLY A 93 -2.89 14.08 -0.19
N HIS A 94 -2.16 13.38 0.70
CA HIS A 94 -1.08 12.47 0.33
C HIS A 94 -0.03 13.05 -0.64
N LEU A 95 0.22 14.36 -0.54
CA LEU A 95 1.16 15.08 -1.39
C LEU A 95 2.56 15.17 -0.77
N GLU A 96 2.91 14.32 0.21
CA GLU A 96 4.23 14.35 0.85
C GLU A 96 5.39 14.25 -0.12
N PHE A 97 5.27 13.43 -1.16
CA PHE A 97 6.31 13.30 -2.18
C PHE A 97 6.56 14.61 -2.95
N VAL A 98 5.56 15.50 -3.02
CA VAL A 98 5.66 16.83 -3.63
C VAL A 98 6.08 17.87 -2.61
N LEU A 99 5.32 17.94 -1.52
CA LEU A 99 5.42 18.99 -0.54
C LEU A 99 6.63 18.81 0.36
N LYS A 100 7.37 17.70 0.33
CA LYS A 100 8.69 17.57 0.98
C LYS A 100 9.72 18.56 0.45
N HIS A 101 9.59 18.97 -0.81
CA HIS A 101 10.53 19.88 -1.48
C HIS A 101 10.25 21.33 -1.08
N ASN A 102 11.30 22.07 -0.71
CA ASN A 102 11.18 23.47 -0.26
C ASN A 102 10.60 24.39 -1.34
N GLU A 103 10.81 24.08 -2.62
CA GLU A 103 10.26 24.86 -3.74
C GLU A 103 8.73 24.85 -3.80
N PHE A 104 8.08 23.82 -3.23
CA PHE A 104 6.61 23.72 -3.13
C PHE A 104 6.11 23.98 -1.69
N ALA A 105 6.94 24.47 -0.79
CA ALA A 105 6.53 24.71 0.60
C ALA A 105 5.45 25.80 0.72
N SER A 106 5.45 26.78 -0.20
CA SER A 106 4.51 27.92 -0.20
C SER A 106 3.06 27.53 -0.52
N VAL A 107 2.83 26.35 -1.11
CA VAL A 107 1.51 25.84 -1.44
C VAL A 107 0.95 24.88 -0.38
N ARG A 108 1.67 24.61 0.72
CA ARG A 108 1.16 23.76 1.81
C ARG A 108 -0.02 24.42 2.54
N GLU A 109 -0.99 23.61 2.96
CA GLU A 109 -2.07 24.07 3.84
C GLU A 109 -1.53 24.40 5.23
N ILE A 110 -0.67 23.54 5.79
CA ILE A 110 0.07 23.86 7.01
C ILE A 110 1.54 23.91 6.66
N GLU A 111 2.19 25.06 6.85
CA GLU A 111 3.60 25.29 6.51
C GLU A 111 4.52 24.16 7.00
N LYS A 112 4.29 23.68 8.23
CA LYS A 112 5.05 22.61 8.88
C LYS A 112 4.76 21.21 8.33
N TYR A 113 3.58 20.96 7.77
CA TYR A 113 3.13 19.61 7.41
C TYR A 113 3.05 19.45 5.89
N PRO A 114 3.98 18.71 5.27
CA PRO A 114 4.02 18.54 3.83
C PRO A 114 3.00 17.49 3.37
N MET A 115 1.72 17.61 3.71
CA MET A 115 0.72 16.55 3.47
C MET A 115 -0.37 16.98 2.50
N ALA A 116 -0.89 18.19 2.68
CA ALA A 116 -1.98 18.72 1.88
C ALA A 116 -1.65 20.12 1.36
N LEU A 117 -2.13 20.43 0.16
CA LEU A 117 -2.02 21.77 -0.42
C LEU A 117 -3.09 22.73 0.11
N CYS A 118 -2.80 24.02 0.04
CA CYS A 118 -3.75 25.10 0.24
C CYS A 118 -4.54 25.31 -1.06
N PRO A 119 -5.84 24.95 -1.14
CA PRO A 119 -6.64 25.11 -2.36
C PRO A 119 -6.98 26.58 -2.66
N SER A 120 -6.64 27.50 -1.76
CA SER A 120 -6.85 28.94 -1.94
C SER A 120 -5.61 29.67 -2.47
N ASN A 121 -4.47 28.97 -2.59
CA ASN A 121 -3.30 29.48 -3.28
C ASN A 121 -3.39 29.08 -4.77
N PRO A 122 -3.43 30.03 -5.73
CA PRO A 122 -3.53 29.71 -7.16
C PRO A 122 -2.41 28.81 -7.69
N ALA A 123 -1.20 28.91 -7.12
CA ALA A 123 -0.07 28.07 -7.50
C ALA A 123 -0.29 26.59 -7.20
N SER A 124 -1.17 26.26 -6.23
CA SER A 124 -1.54 24.87 -5.93
C SER A 124 -2.26 24.21 -7.10
N LEU A 125 -3.21 24.91 -7.73
CA LEU A 125 -3.94 24.37 -8.88
C LEU A 125 -3.03 24.26 -10.10
N GLU A 126 -2.14 25.23 -10.32
CA GLU A 126 -1.16 25.19 -11.41
C GLU A 126 -0.24 23.96 -11.28
N LEU A 127 0.27 23.69 -10.07
CA LEU A 127 1.09 22.52 -9.78
C LEU A 127 0.37 21.21 -10.07
N VAL A 128 -0.87 21.07 -9.56
CA VAL A 128 -1.71 19.88 -9.78
C VAL A 128 -1.98 19.67 -11.27
N ILE A 129 -2.33 20.73 -12.01
CA ILE A 129 -2.58 20.64 -13.45
C ILE A 129 -1.32 20.17 -14.19
N LYS A 130 -0.14 20.72 -13.86
CA LYS A 130 1.12 20.28 -14.47
C LYS A 130 1.37 18.79 -14.22
N MET A 131 1.12 18.29 -13.01
CA MET A 131 1.27 16.86 -12.69
C MET A 131 0.31 16.00 -13.51
N ILE A 132 -0.99 16.36 -13.53
CA ILE A 132 -2.02 15.68 -14.33
C ILE A 132 -1.61 15.60 -15.79
N ASP A 133 -1.19 16.73 -16.38
CA ASP A 133 -0.84 16.79 -17.80
C ASP A 133 0.40 15.95 -18.14
N GLN A 134 1.32 15.72 -17.20
CA GLN A 134 2.42 14.76 -17.44
C GLN A 134 1.93 13.32 -17.44
N VAL A 135 1.08 12.94 -16.49
CA VAL A 135 0.56 11.57 -16.39
C VAL A 135 -0.37 11.24 -17.55
N MET A 136 -1.30 12.13 -17.89
CA MET A 136 -2.25 11.96 -19.00
C MET A 136 -1.53 11.81 -20.35
N ARG A 137 -0.39 12.50 -20.56
CA ARG A 137 0.41 12.36 -21.78
C ARG A 137 0.98 10.95 -21.98
N LEU A 138 1.27 10.21 -20.90
CA LEU A 138 1.73 8.83 -20.98
C LEU A 138 0.59 7.80 -20.99
N HIS A 139 -0.65 8.22 -20.75
CA HIS A 139 -1.81 7.33 -20.66
C HIS A 139 -2.90 7.67 -21.70
N PRO A 140 -2.60 7.66 -23.02
CA PRO A 140 -3.52 8.15 -24.05
C PRO A 140 -4.76 7.27 -24.28
N SER A 141 -4.79 6.03 -23.75
CA SER A 141 -5.81 5.02 -24.03
C SER A 141 -6.78 4.75 -22.88
N ILE A 142 -6.70 5.53 -21.80
CA ILE A 142 -7.53 5.32 -20.60
C ILE A 142 -8.94 5.88 -20.80
N HIS A 143 -9.90 5.39 -20.01
CA HIS A 143 -11.27 5.94 -19.95
C HIS A 143 -11.59 6.56 -18.60
N HIS A 144 -10.80 6.22 -17.58
CA HIS A 144 -10.96 6.69 -16.21
C HIS A 144 -9.63 7.22 -15.69
N PHE A 145 -9.71 8.25 -14.86
CA PHE A 145 -8.55 8.85 -14.21
C PHE A 145 -8.87 9.17 -12.76
N HIS A 146 -8.08 8.62 -11.83
CA HIS A 146 -8.32 8.79 -10.40
C HIS A 146 -7.44 9.92 -9.85
N ILE A 147 -8.05 10.97 -9.33
CA ILE A 147 -7.33 12.18 -8.85
C ILE A 147 -7.06 12.16 -7.34
N GLY A 148 -7.37 11.05 -6.67
CA GLY A 148 -7.12 10.84 -5.25
C GLY A 148 -8.13 11.64 -4.43
N CYS A 149 -7.65 12.68 -3.76
CA CYS A 149 -8.43 13.60 -2.92
C CYS A 149 -8.93 12.98 -1.60
N ASP A 150 -8.24 11.97 -1.09
CA ASP A 150 -8.44 11.37 0.22
C ASP A 150 -7.68 12.10 1.32
N GLU A 151 -8.14 11.91 2.56
CA GLU A 151 -7.42 12.20 3.80
C GLU A 151 -6.79 13.61 3.85
N VAL A 152 -7.55 14.63 3.42
CA VAL A 152 -7.11 16.03 3.38
C VAL A 152 -7.17 16.65 4.78
N TYR A 153 -6.30 16.16 5.67
CA TYR A 153 -6.20 16.64 7.03
C TYR A 153 -5.80 18.12 7.10
N HIS A 154 -6.24 18.80 8.15
CA HIS A 154 -5.95 20.21 8.42
C HIS A 154 -6.48 21.21 7.37
N LEU A 155 -7.35 20.80 6.44
CA LEU A 155 -7.97 21.72 5.48
C LEU A 155 -8.66 22.91 6.17
N GLY A 156 -8.48 24.10 5.60
CA GLY A 156 -9.11 25.35 6.05
C GLY A 156 -8.42 26.01 7.24
N LEU A 157 -7.22 25.57 7.62
CA LEU A 157 -6.46 26.07 8.75
C LEU A 157 -5.32 27.03 8.35
N CYS A 158 -5.03 27.23 7.07
CA CYS A 158 -4.10 28.28 6.63
C CYS A 158 -4.78 29.66 6.59
N GLU A 159 -4.00 30.75 6.61
CA GLU A 159 -4.56 32.11 6.59
C GLU A 159 -5.35 32.39 5.31
N THR A 160 -4.82 32.00 4.15
CA THR A 160 -5.48 32.22 2.86
C THR A 160 -6.82 31.49 2.75
N CYS A 161 -6.90 30.24 3.24
CA CYS A 161 -8.13 29.47 3.29
C CYS A 161 -9.14 30.05 4.29
N ARG A 162 -8.67 30.48 5.48
CA ARG A 162 -9.54 31.17 6.46
C ARG A 162 -10.13 32.44 5.87
N GLN A 163 -9.31 33.26 5.21
CA GLN A 163 -9.76 34.49 4.57
C GLN A 163 -10.79 34.20 3.49
N ARG A 164 -10.52 33.26 2.57
CA ARG A 164 -11.46 32.88 1.52
C ARG A 164 -12.79 32.38 2.08
N MET A 165 -12.77 31.53 3.11
CA MET A 165 -13.99 31.04 3.76
C MET A 165 -14.79 32.17 4.41
N ALA A 166 -14.12 33.12 5.07
CA ALA A 166 -14.76 34.28 5.68
C ALA A 166 -15.41 35.19 4.62
N GLU A 167 -14.69 35.50 3.54
CA GLU A 167 -15.17 36.34 2.44
C GLU A 167 -16.36 35.71 1.70
N GLN A 168 -16.34 34.39 1.51
CA GLN A 168 -17.38 33.65 0.77
C GLN A 168 -18.51 33.13 1.67
N SER A 169 -18.40 33.29 2.99
CA SER A 169 -19.31 32.69 3.98
C SER A 169 -19.47 31.18 3.78
N THR A 170 -18.36 30.49 3.54
CA THR A 170 -18.31 29.03 3.27
C THR A 170 -17.49 28.29 4.32
N GLY A 171 -17.63 26.96 4.36
CA GLY A 171 -16.83 26.07 5.21
C GLY A 171 -15.77 25.26 4.44
N LYS A 172 -15.18 24.31 5.16
CA LYS A 172 -14.10 23.43 4.65
C LYS A 172 -14.57 22.54 3.51
N ASP A 173 -15.79 22.02 3.59
CA ASP A 173 -16.38 21.16 2.56
C ASP A 173 -16.49 21.90 1.22
N GLN A 174 -16.90 23.18 1.23
CA GLN A 174 -16.95 23.99 0.02
C GLN A 174 -15.54 24.29 -0.53
N LEU A 175 -14.53 24.48 0.32
CA LEU A 175 -13.14 24.57 -0.14
C LEU A 175 -12.72 23.27 -0.83
N PHE A 176 -13.04 22.12 -0.22
CA PHE A 176 -12.71 20.81 -0.76
C PHE A 176 -13.37 20.61 -2.13
N PHE A 177 -14.69 20.76 -2.21
CA PHE A 177 -15.42 20.56 -3.46
C PHE A 177 -15.04 21.58 -4.53
N SER A 178 -14.72 22.83 -4.16
CA SER A 178 -14.21 23.81 -5.11
C SER A 178 -12.89 23.39 -5.74
N HIS A 179 -11.99 22.77 -4.97
CA HIS A 179 -10.72 22.25 -5.50
C HIS A 179 -10.97 21.08 -6.43
N VAL A 180 -11.69 20.06 -5.95
CA VAL A 180 -12.07 18.87 -6.74
C VAL A 180 -12.73 19.26 -8.05
N ARG A 181 -13.70 20.20 -8.00
CA ARG A 181 -14.37 20.70 -9.20
C ARG A 181 -13.40 21.35 -10.18
N SER A 182 -12.45 22.14 -9.69
CA SER A 182 -11.47 22.83 -10.56
C SER A 182 -10.56 21.81 -11.27
N VAL A 183 -10.08 20.80 -10.53
CA VAL A 183 -9.25 19.72 -11.06
C VAL A 183 -10.04 18.86 -12.05
N ALA A 184 -11.22 18.38 -11.68
CA ALA A 184 -12.06 17.56 -12.56
C ALA A 184 -12.53 18.32 -13.81
N THR A 185 -12.77 19.63 -13.70
CA THR A 185 -13.10 20.48 -14.86
C THR A 185 -11.93 20.58 -15.82
N HIS A 186 -10.69 20.71 -15.33
CA HIS A 186 -9.50 20.67 -16.18
C HIS A 186 -9.41 19.35 -16.95
N VAL A 187 -9.59 18.22 -16.24
CA VAL A 187 -9.56 16.89 -16.87
C VAL A 187 -10.64 16.78 -17.96
N LYS A 188 -11.90 17.08 -17.61
CA LYS A 188 -13.04 16.98 -18.53
C LYS A 188 -12.91 17.90 -19.76
N SER A 189 -12.32 19.08 -19.60
CA SER A 189 -12.19 20.07 -20.68
C SER A 189 -11.08 19.73 -21.66
N ASN A 190 -9.97 19.14 -21.18
CA ASN A 190 -8.78 18.90 -21.98
C ASN A 190 -8.67 17.44 -22.49
N TYR A 191 -9.28 16.48 -21.78
CA TYR A 191 -9.21 15.06 -22.10
C TYR A 191 -10.61 14.49 -22.33
N ARG A 192 -11.03 14.48 -23.60
CA ARG A 192 -12.38 14.05 -23.99
C ARG A 192 -12.62 12.58 -23.68
N GLY A 193 -13.78 12.28 -23.10
CA GLY A 193 -14.20 10.91 -22.81
C GLY A 193 -13.60 10.31 -21.54
N ILE A 194 -12.86 11.10 -20.75
CA ILE A 194 -12.30 10.66 -19.47
C ILE A 194 -13.30 10.97 -18.34
N THR A 195 -13.63 9.93 -17.57
CA THR A 195 -14.37 10.05 -16.32
C THR A 195 -13.40 10.18 -15.14
N THR A 196 -13.58 11.19 -14.31
CA THR A 196 -12.72 11.40 -13.13
C THR A 196 -13.24 10.60 -11.94
N ILE A 197 -12.35 10.00 -11.16
CA ILE A 197 -12.66 9.27 -9.93
C ILE A 197 -12.00 9.97 -8.73
N ILE A 198 -12.70 10.02 -7.60
CA ILE A 198 -12.18 10.48 -6.31
C ILE A 198 -12.42 9.42 -5.24
N TRP A 199 -11.57 9.41 -4.20
CA TRP A 199 -11.90 8.70 -2.98
C TRP A 199 -13.08 9.36 -2.25
N ASP A 200 -13.88 8.56 -1.53
CA ASP A 200 -15.15 9.04 -0.96
C ASP A 200 -15.04 9.67 0.43
N ASP A 201 -13.96 9.45 1.17
CA ASP A 201 -13.89 9.71 2.62
C ASP A 201 -14.22 11.15 2.99
N MET A 202 -13.77 12.11 2.17
CA MET A 202 -14.06 13.53 2.35
C MET A 202 -15.54 13.89 2.10
N LEU A 203 -16.34 13.03 1.48
CA LEU A 203 -17.80 13.19 1.31
C LEU A 203 -18.61 12.64 2.50
N ARG A 204 -18.02 11.74 3.30
CA ARG A 204 -18.76 10.94 4.31
C ARG A 204 -19.44 11.78 5.37
N HIS A 205 -18.84 12.90 5.77
CA HIS A 205 -19.34 13.75 6.85
C HIS A 205 -19.95 15.06 6.36
N SER A 206 -19.90 15.34 5.06
CA SER A 206 -20.55 16.51 4.47
C SER A 206 -22.06 16.37 4.48
N GLU A 207 -22.74 17.50 4.71
CA GLU A 207 -24.20 17.58 4.65
C GLU A 207 -24.68 17.47 3.19
N LEU A 208 -25.76 16.73 2.96
CA LEU A 208 -26.31 16.51 1.62
C LEU A 208 -26.56 17.82 0.83
N PRO A 209 -27.14 18.90 1.40
CA PRO A 209 -27.29 20.16 0.68
C PRO A 209 -25.98 20.77 0.21
N VAL A 210 -24.86 20.54 0.91
CA VAL A 210 -23.55 21.04 0.48
C VAL A 210 -23.06 20.27 -0.73
N ILE A 211 -23.19 18.94 -0.72
CA ILE A 211 -22.79 18.08 -1.84
C ILE A 211 -23.66 18.37 -3.07
N LEU A 212 -24.98 18.51 -2.92
CA LEU A 212 -25.88 18.83 -4.04
C LEU A 212 -25.55 20.17 -4.71
N ASN A 213 -25.06 21.15 -3.95
CA ASN A 213 -24.75 22.47 -4.48
C ASN A 213 -23.32 22.61 -5.03
N CYS A 214 -22.49 21.55 -4.93
CA CYS A 214 -21.09 21.64 -5.31
C CYS A 214 -20.83 21.43 -6.81
N GLY A 215 -21.79 20.83 -7.54
CA GLY A 215 -21.71 20.64 -8.99
C GLY A 215 -20.72 19.54 -9.40
N LEU A 216 -20.64 18.47 -8.62
CA LEU A 216 -19.73 17.34 -8.84
C LEU A 216 -20.40 16.14 -9.52
N GLU A 217 -21.72 16.09 -9.57
CA GLU A 217 -22.55 14.97 -10.03
C GLU A 217 -22.20 14.46 -11.43
N ASP A 218 -21.81 15.36 -12.34
CA ASP A 218 -21.42 15.06 -13.72
C ASP A 218 -19.91 15.18 -13.96
N LEU A 219 -19.13 15.42 -12.90
CA LEU A 219 -17.68 15.63 -13.00
C LEU A 219 -16.89 14.45 -12.45
N VAL A 220 -17.35 13.81 -11.38
CA VAL A 220 -16.61 12.75 -10.70
C VAL A 220 -17.50 11.57 -10.33
N GLU A 221 -16.89 10.39 -10.24
CA GLU A 221 -17.48 9.21 -9.64
C GLU A 221 -16.76 8.90 -8.31
N PRO A 222 -17.47 8.80 -7.17
CA PRO A 222 -16.85 8.42 -5.90
C PRO A 222 -16.45 6.93 -5.87
N MET A 223 -15.25 6.64 -5.38
CA MET A 223 -14.79 5.30 -5.03
C MET A 223 -14.82 5.12 -3.52
N VAL A 224 -15.76 4.29 -3.05
CA VAL A 224 -16.00 4.07 -1.62
C VAL A 224 -15.05 3.02 -1.06
N TRP A 225 -14.13 3.41 -0.17
CA TRP A 225 -13.11 2.52 0.36
C TRP A 225 -13.33 2.10 1.81
N HIS A 226 -13.15 0.82 2.14
CA HIS A 226 -13.22 0.34 3.52
C HIS A 226 -12.56 -1.02 3.65
N TYR A 227 -11.63 -1.15 4.60
CA TYR A 227 -10.73 -2.31 4.66
C TYR A 227 -10.97 -3.25 5.85
N LEU A 228 -11.76 -2.84 6.85
CA LEU A 228 -12.09 -3.75 7.95
C LEU A 228 -13.18 -4.74 7.54
N ALA A 229 -13.16 -5.92 8.15
CA ALA A 229 -14.23 -6.91 8.04
C ALA A 229 -15.57 -6.38 8.59
N ARG A 230 -15.56 -5.55 9.63
CA ARG A 230 -16.77 -4.91 10.16
C ARG A 230 -16.84 -3.47 9.67
N PHE A 231 -17.83 -3.15 8.85
CA PHE A 231 -17.98 -1.80 8.31
C PHE A 231 -18.34 -0.80 9.40
N MET A 232 -17.61 0.30 9.42
CA MET A 232 -17.85 1.47 10.28
C MET A 232 -18.13 2.70 9.41
N LEU A 233 -18.99 2.54 8.40
CA LEU A 233 -19.42 3.61 7.51
C LEU A 233 -20.65 4.34 8.10
N PRO A 234 -20.82 5.65 7.84
CA PRO A 234 -22.03 6.37 8.24
C PRO A 234 -23.30 5.69 7.71
N SER A 235 -24.35 5.62 8.54
CA SER A 235 -25.57 4.89 8.21
C SER A 235 -26.33 5.48 7.01
N ASP A 236 -26.18 6.78 6.76
CA ASP A 236 -26.82 7.54 5.69
C ASP A 236 -25.96 7.62 4.42
N LEU A 237 -24.73 7.08 4.42
CA LEU A 237 -23.74 7.23 3.34
C LEU A 237 -24.33 6.90 1.97
N TRP A 238 -24.97 5.74 1.85
CA TRP A 238 -25.46 5.25 0.57
C TRP A 238 -26.65 6.06 0.04
N ASP A 239 -27.55 6.48 0.92
CA ASP A 239 -28.69 7.33 0.55
C ASP A 239 -28.20 8.72 0.12
N LYS A 240 -27.19 9.26 0.81
CA LYS A 240 -26.56 10.53 0.47
C LYS A 240 -25.85 10.46 -0.87
N LEU A 241 -24.99 9.47 -1.09
CA LEU A 241 -24.25 9.32 -2.35
C LEU A 241 -25.18 9.08 -3.53
N SER A 242 -26.17 8.18 -3.40
CA SER A 242 -27.11 7.87 -4.48
C SER A 242 -28.04 9.03 -4.85
N SER A 243 -28.24 10.00 -3.94
CA SER A 243 -28.99 11.22 -4.22
C SER A 243 -28.23 12.21 -5.11
N VAL A 244 -26.91 12.06 -5.26
CA VAL A 244 -26.04 12.99 -6.01
C VAL A 244 -25.38 12.30 -7.20
N PHE A 245 -24.75 11.15 -6.96
CA PHE A 245 -23.91 10.47 -7.92
C PHE A 245 -24.65 9.26 -8.50
N PRO A 246 -24.88 9.23 -9.83
CA PRO A 246 -25.55 8.09 -10.45
C PRO A 246 -24.67 6.83 -10.42
N ASN A 247 -23.35 6.99 -10.45
CA ASN A 247 -22.39 5.89 -10.51
C ASN A 247 -21.40 5.98 -9.36
N ILE A 248 -21.00 4.82 -8.85
CA ILE A 248 -19.95 4.70 -7.82
C ILE A 248 -18.99 3.55 -8.14
N TRP A 249 -17.82 3.59 -7.51
CA TRP A 249 -16.89 2.48 -7.38
C TRP A 249 -16.81 2.04 -5.91
N ILE A 250 -16.29 0.85 -5.65
CA ILE A 250 -15.93 0.41 -4.30
C ILE A 250 -14.48 -0.04 -4.25
N ALA A 251 -13.86 0.00 -3.06
CA ALA A 251 -12.50 -0.47 -2.86
C ALA A 251 -12.38 -1.31 -1.58
N SER A 252 -11.91 -2.54 -1.77
CA SER A 252 -11.50 -3.49 -0.72
C SER A 252 -9.98 -3.51 -0.62
N ALA A 253 -9.41 -4.43 0.14
CA ALA A 253 -7.96 -4.65 0.18
C ALA A 253 -7.62 -6.14 0.11
N PHE A 254 -6.51 -6.49 -0.57
CA PHE A 254 -5.93 -7.84 -0.54
C PHE A 254 -4.63 -7.93 0.28
N LYS A 255 -4.01 -6.79 0.59
CA LYS A 255 -2.86 -6.62 1.49
C LYS A 255 -2.79 -5.16 1.99
N GLY A 256 -1.85 -4.83 2.88
CA GLY A 256 -1.44 -3.45 3.14
C GLY A 256 -2.35 -2.65 4.07
N ALA A 257 -3.49 -3.22 4.47
CA ALA A 257 -4.51 -2.59 5.31
C ALA A 257 -4.64 -3.27 6.69
N THR A 258 -3.58 -3.96 7.14
CA THR A 258 -3.53 -4.66 8.43
C THR A 258 -2.56 -4.04 9.44
N GLY A 259 -1.83 -3.02 9.02
CA GLY A 259 -0.98 -2.19 9.89
C GLY A 259 0.23 -1.62 9.16
N PRO A 260 0.76 -0.46 9.60
CA PRO A 260 1.84 0.26 8.91
C PRO A 260 3.21 -0.44 8.96
N LYS A 261 3.33 -1.54 9.71
CA LYS A 261 4.56 -2.36 9.83
C LYS A 261 4.28 -3.85 9.65
N ALA A 262 3.12 -4.19 9.10
CA ALA A 262 2.79 -5.58 8.82
C ALA A 262 3.77 -6.13 7.77
N LYS A 263 4.30 -7.33 8.01
CA LYS A 263 5.29 -7.98 7.12
C LYS A 263 4.69 -9.08 6.27
N ILE A 264 3.61 -9.69 6.76
CA ILE A 264 2.97 -10.85 6.17
C ILE A 264 1.47 -10.60 6.04
N THR A 265 0.88 -11.07 4.94
CA THR A 265 -0.53 -10.81 4.60
C THR A 265 -1.47 -11.77 5.30
N ASN A 266 -2.43 -11.23 6.07
CA ASN A 266 -3.50 -12.03 6.68
C ASN A 266 -4.65 -12.28 5.68
N ILE A 267 -4.60 -13.41 4.97
CA ILE A 267 -5.60 -13.74 3.94
C ILE A 267 -7.02 -13.80 4.52
N ARG A 268 -7.21 -14.38 5.72
CA ARG A 268 -8.53 -14.43 6.40
C ARG A 268 -9.13 -13.03 6.53
N TYR A 269 -8.34 -12.08 7.02
CA TYR A 269 -8.79 -10.70 7.24
C TYR A 269 -9.32 -10.07 5.94
N HIS A 270 -8.62 -10.27 4.83
CA HIS A 270 -9.03 -9.74 3.53
C HIS A 270 -10.27 -10.46 2.97
N LEU A 271 -10.38 -11.77 3.12
CA LEU A 271 -11.60 -12.51 2.72
C LEU A 271 -12.84 -12.07 3.52
N ASP A 272 -12.67 -11.80 4.82
CA ASP A 272 -13.75 -11.29 5.67
C ASP A 272 -14.17 -9.86 5.24
N ASN A 273 -13.21 -9.01 4.83
CA ASN A 273 -13.51 -7.70 4.23
C ASN A 273 -14.31 -7.81 2.92
N HIS A 274 -13.91 -8.73 2.02
CA HIS A 274 -14.65 -8.94 0.76
C HIS A 274 -16.06 -9.48 0.99
N THR A 275 -16.25 -10.31 2.01
CA THR A 275 -17.58 -10.81 2.42
C THR A 275 -18.51 -9.65 2.76
N SER A 276 -18.05 -8.73 3.60
CA SER A 276 -18.83 -7.55 3.99
C SER A 276 -19.11 -6.61 2.81
N TRP A 277 -18.19 -6.49 1.86
CA TRP A 277 -18.41 -5.76 0.63
C TRP A 277 -19.53 -6.37 -0.22
N LEU A 278 -19.47 -7.68 -0.48
CA LEU A 278 -20.48 -8.37 -1.29
C LEU A 278 -21.85 -8.36 -0.61
N ASP A 279 -21.92 -8.51 0.71
CA ASP A 279 -23.17 -8.39 1.46
C ASP A 279 -23.76 -6.98 1.39
N THR A 280 -22.90 -5.96 1.51
CA THR A 280 -23.31 -4.56 1.36
C THR A 280 -23.81 -4.26 -0.05
N LEU A 281 -23.13 -4.75 -1.08
CA LEU A 281 -23.53 -4.58 -2.48
C LEU A 281 -24.90 -5.17 -2.80
N ARG A 282 -25.24 -6.33 -2.21
CA ARG A 282 -26.58 -6.93 -2.36
C ARG A 282 -27.69 -5.98 -1.92
N ILE A 283 -27.40 -5.14 -0.92
CA ILE A 283 -28.35 -4.16 -0.36
C ILE A 283 -28.33 -2.87 -1.17
N ILE A 284 -27.15 -2.33 -1.52
CA ILE A 284 -27.06 -0.94 -2.00
C ILE A 284 -27.08 -0.78 -3.53
N LYS A 285 -26.79 -1.84 -4.31
CA LYS A 285 -26.61 -1.72 -5.77
C LYS A 285 -27.80 -1.09 -6.50
N HIS A 286 -29.02 -1.32 -6.02
CA HIS A 286 -30.24 -0.82 -6.66
C HIS A 286 -30.47 0.69 -6.45
N LYS A 287 -29.72 1.32 -5.54
CA LYS A 287 -29.78 2.77 -5.30
C LYS A 287 -29.04 3.56 -6.37
N PHE A 288 -28.09 2.94 -7.07
CA PHE A 288 -27.25 3.57 -8.07
C PHE A 288 -27.66 3.13 -9.47
N LYS A 289 -27.36 3.97 -10.48
CA LYS A 289 -27.47 3.60 -11.88
C LYS A 289 -26.44 2.52 -12.23
N SER A 290 -25.22 2.65 -11.72
CA SER A 290 -24.16 1.66 -11.88
C SER A 290 -23.25 1.61 -10.65
N VAL A 291 -22.87 0.39 -10.27
CA VAL A 291 -21.65 0.16 -9.49
C VAL A 291 -20.61 -0.31 -10.49
N GLN A 292 -19.67 0.57 -10.82
CA GLN A 292 -18.73 0.38 -11.92
C GLN A 292 -17.78 -0.81 -11.64
N GLY A 293 -17.38 -0.99 -10.39
CA GLY A 293 -16.53 -2.13 -10.06
C GLY A 293 -15.92 -2.04 -8.68
N ILE A 294 -14.98 -2.94 -8.47
CA ILE A 294 -14.19 -3.04 -7.24
C ILE A 294 -12.70 -2.89 -7.55
N ALA A 295 -12.02 -2.04 -6.78
CA ALA A 295 -10.57 -2.03 -6.69
C ALA A 295 -10.12 -2.85 -5.49
N LEU A 296 -9.30 -3.87 -5.73
CA LEU A 296 -8.65 -4.65 -4.68
C LEU A 296 -7.35 -3.93 -4.35
N THR A 297 -7.37 -3.12 -3.29
CA THR A 297 -6.24 -2.28 -2.90
C THR A 297 -5.08 -3.07 -2.31
N GLY A 298 -3.86 -2.61 -2.57
CA GLY A 298 -2.62 -3.29 -2.25
C GLY A 298 -1.55 -2.32 -1.79
N TRP A 299 -1.85 -1.54 -0.75
CA TRP A 299 -0.97 -0.51 -0.19
C TRP A 299 0.42 -1.04 0.19
N GLN A 300 1.47 -0.27 -0.10
CA GLN A 300 2.86 -0.55 0.26
C GLN A 300 3.32 0.23 1.48
N ARG A 301 2.65 1.33 1.83
CA ARG A 301 2.87 2.12 3.05
C ARG A 301 1.70 3.07 3.28
N TYR A 302 1.59 3.63 4.49
CA TYR A 302 0.43 4.45 4.90
C TYR A 302 0.57 5.93 4.52
N ASP A 303 1.80 6.44 4.49
CA ASP A 303 2.13 7.77 3.97
C ASP A 303 3.54 7.70 3.36
N HIS A 304 3.99 8.77 2.71
CA HIS A 304 5.28 8.78 2.00
C HIS A 304 6.50 8.53 2.90
N TYR A 305 6.44 8.96 4.16
CA TYR A 305 7.50 8.82 5.14
C TYR A 305 7.40 7.52 5.95
N ALA A 306 6.25 6.85 5.93
CA ALA A 306 6.06 5.58 6.60
C ALA A 306 6.95 4.48 5.99
N THR A 307 7.32 3.51 6.82
CA THR A 307 8.01 2.31 6.37
C THR A 307 7.12 1.47 5.47
N LEU A 308 7.73 0.60 4.66
CA LEU A 308 7.00 -0.41 3.90
C LEU A 308 6.14 -1.31 4.83
N CYS A 309 4.96 -1.71 4.37
CA CYS A 309 4.16 -2.78 4.95
C CYS A 309 4.22 -4.04 4.06
N GLU A 310 3.16 -4.86 4.00
CA GLU A 310 3.20 -6.14 3.27
C GLU A 310 3.55 -5.94 1.81
N LEU A 311 4.62 -6.62 1.35
CA LEU A 311 5.09 -6.52 -0.03
C LEU A 311 4.11 -7.19 -1.00
N PHE A 312 4.04 -6.65 -2.22
CA PHE A 312 3.17 -7.17 -3.27
C PHE A 312 3.33 -8.68 -3.57
N PRO A 313 4.55 -9.24 -3.70
CA PRO A 313 4.72 -10.69 -3.86
C PRO A 313 4.13 -11.50 -2.70
N HIS A 314 4.25 -11.01 -1.46
CA HIS A 314 3.65 -11.69 -0.32
C HIS A 314 2.11 -11.71 -0.43
N GLY A 315 1.52 -10.63 -0.96
CA GLY A 315 0.09 -10.51 -1.14
C GLY A 315 -0.51 -11.37 -2.27
N LEU A 316 0.30 -11.98 -3.15
CA LEU A 316 -0.22 -12.69 -4.33
C LEU A 316 -1.19 -13.86 -4.01
N PRO A 317 -0.91 -14.76 -3.05
CA PRO A 317 -1.88 -15.79 -2.66
C PRO A 317 -3.20 -15.20 -2.13
N SER A 318 -3.11 -14.09 -1.38
CA SER A 318 -4.29 -13.35 -0.90
C SER A 318 -5.09 -12.79 -2.07
N LEU A 319 -4.41 -12.17 -3.03
CA LEU A 319 -5.01 -11.58 -4.22
C LEU A 319 -5.77 -12.60 -5.06
N ALA A 320 -5.15 -13.75 -5.35
CA ALA A 320 -5.76 -14.81 -6.13
C ALA A 320 -7.07 -15.33 -5.49
N LEU A 321 -7.04 -15.56 -4.17
CA LEU A 321 -8.22 -15.98 -3.41
C LEU A 321 -9.29 -14.88 -3.34
N CYS A 322 -8.89 -13.63 -3.13
CA CYS A 322 -9.82 -12.49 -3.07
C CYS A 322 -10.51 -12.25 -4.42
N LEU A 323 -9.78 -12.29 -5.53
CA LEU A 323 -10.34 -12.19 -6.88
C LEU A 323 -11.36 -13.31 -7.13
N LYS A 324 -10.98 -14.54 -6.83
CA LYS A 324 -11.87 -15.70 -7.00
C LYS A 324 -13.13 -15.57 -6.13
N TYR A 325 -12.99 -15.12 -4.88
CA TYR A 325 -14.12 -14.82 -4.00
C TYR A 325 -15.04 -13.74 -4.58
N VAL A 326 -14.49 -12.63 -5.07
CA VAL A 326 -15.25 -11.53 -5.68
C VAL A 326 -16.05 -11.99 -6.90
N GLN A 327 -15.51 -12.90 -7.70
CA GLN A 327 -16.19 -13.39 -8.90
C GLN A 327 -17.39 -14.30 -8.61
N GLN A 328 -17.33 -15.10 -7.55
CA GLN A 328 -18.32 -16.15 -7.31
C GLN A 328 -19.10 -16.02 -5.99
N GLY A 329 -18.63 -15.18 -5.07
CA GLY A 329 -19.29 -14.84 -3.80
C GLY A 329 -19.16 -15.89 -2.68
N ILE A 330 -18.39 -16.95 -2.91
CA ILE A 330 -18.08 -18.01 -1.93
C ILE A 330 -16.71 -18.61 -2.29
N LEU A 331 -16.02 -19.27 -1.38
CA LEU A 331 -14.86 -20.11 -1.71
C LEU A 331 -15.10 -21.52 -1.17
N GLY A 332 -15.03 -22.51 -2.05
CA GLY A 332 -15.01 -23.93 -1.68
C GLY A 332 -13.58 -24.49 -1.57
N PRO A 333 -13.41 -25.71 -1.02
CA PRO A 333 -12.11 -26.38 -0.98
C PRO A 333 -11.45 -26.54 -2.36
N ASP A 334 -12.23 -26.88 -3.39
CA ASP A 334 -11.74 -26.99 -4.78
C ASP A 334 -11.17 -25.65 -5.28
N ASP A 335 -11.71 -24.54 -4.78
CA ASP A 335 -11.26 -23.22 -5.21
C ASP A 335 -9.90 -22.88 -4.64
N THR A 336 -9.71 -23.15 -3.34
CA THR A 336 -8.44 -22.97 -2.65
C THR A 336 -7.38 -23.93 -3.17
N ASP A 337 -7.75 -25.17 -3.48
CA ASP A 337 -6.86 -26.18 -4.05
C ASP A 337 -6.40 -25.81 -5.46
N GLN A 338 -7.29 -25.23 -6.27
CA GLN A 338 -6.92 -24.74 -7.60
C GLN A 338 -5.92 -23.58 -7.49
N VAL A 339 -6.16 -22.60 -6.61
CA VAL A 339 -5.22 -21.48 -6.42
C VAL A 339 -3.89 -21.98 -5.87
N ALA A 340 -3.89 -22.97 -4.96
CA ALA A 340 -2.68 -23.61 -4.47
C ALA A 340 -1.90 -24.27 -5.60
N LYS A 341 -2.57 -24.96 -6.54
CA LYS A 341 -1.94 -25.55 -7.72
C LYS A 341 -1.39 -24.50 -8.68
N ASP A 342 -2.14 -23.44 -8.94
CA ASP A 342 -1.71 -22.34 -9.83
C ASP A 342 -0.43 -21.66 -9.30
N LEU A 343 -0.31 -21.55 -7.98
CA LEU A 343 0.85 -21.00 -7.27
C LEU A 343 1.86 -22.07 -6.83
N LYS A 344 1.68 -23.32 -7.29
CA LYS A 344 2.53 -24.49 -7.01
C LYS A 344 2.88 -24.69 -5.53
N PHE A 345 1.93 -24.48 -4.63
CA PHE A 345 2.12 -24.79 -3.22
C PHE A 345 2.21 -26.31 -3.00
N ALA A 346 3.17 -26.75 -2.16
CA ALA A 346 3.32 -28.15 -1.77
C ALA A 346 2.30 -28.61 -0.71
N ALA A 347 1.70 -27.66 0.00
CA ALA A 347 0.68 -27.86 1.03
C ALA A 347 -0.45 -26.82 0.86
N PRO A 348 -1.60 -26.96 1.55
CA PRO A 348 -2.66 -25.96 1.46
C PRO A 348 -2.16 -24.54 1.80
N ILE A 349 -2.67 -23.53 1.06
CA ILE A 349 -2.30 -22.12 1.30
C ILE A 349 -2.65 -21.74 2.74
N PRO A 350 -1.71 -21.16 3.52
CA PRO A 350 -1.98 -20.76 4.89
C PRO A 350 -2.86 -19.51 4.91
N ILE A 351 -4.16 -19.70 5.10
CA ILE A 351 -5.14 -18.60 5.18
C ILE A 351 -4.87 -17.67 6.38
N ASN A 352 -4.27 -18.22 7.45
CA ASN A 352 -3.74 -17.45 8.58
C ASN A 352 -2.24 -17.79 8.74
N PRO A 353 -1.33 -16.95 8.23
CA PRO A 353 0.09 -17.28 8.21
C PRO A 353 0.75 -17.21 9.60
N PHE A 354 0.16 -16.50 10.56
CA PHE A 354 0.72 -16.34 11.92
C PHE A 354 0.76 -17.65 12.73
N ILE A 355 0.01 -18.66 12.32
CA ILE A 355 -0.07 -19.96 12.98
C ILE A 355 0.80 -21.00 12.24
N CYS A 356 1.45 -20.62 11.14
CA CYS A 356 2.21 -21.56 10.31
C CYS A 356 3.57 -21.87 10.96
N PRO A 357 3.81 -23.11 11.43
CA PRO A 357 5.08 -23.46 12.08
C PRO A 357 6.22 -23.65 11.08
N GLU A 358 5.90 -23.93 9.82
CA GLU A 358 6.84 -24.19 8.75
C GLU A 358 6.71 -23.13 7.64
N ILE A 359 7.78 -22.90 6.89
CA ILE A 359 7.75 -22.01 5.74
C ILE A 359 7.07 -22.76 4.57
N PRO A 360 5.94 -22.27 4.04
CA PRO A 360 5.23 -22.96 2.95
C PRO A 360 6.08 -22.97 1.68
N LEU A 361 6.34 -24.16 1.15
CA LEU A 361 7.01 -24.32 -0.15
C LEU A 361 6.02 -24.01 -1.28
N CYS A 362 6.41 -23.07 -2.14
CA CYS A 362 5.63 -22.62 -3.29
C CYS A 362 6.54 -22.11 -4.41
N GLU A 363 6.01 -22.05 -5.63
CA GLU A 363 6.78 -21.63 -6.80
C GLU A 363 5.89 -20.80 -7.74
N PHE A 364 6.01 -19.49 -7.63
CA PHE A 364 5.33 -18.49 -8.46
C PHE A 364 6.23 -17.25 -8.58
N PRO A 365 5.99 -16.32 -9.51
CA PRO A 365 6.77 -15.09 -9.59
C PRO A 365 6.80 -14.37 -8.24
N GLY A 366 7.97 -14.31 -7.60
CA GLY A 366 8.16 -13.69 -6.27
C GLY A 366 7.89 -14.60 -5.06
N SER A 367 7.75 -15.91 -5.25
CA SER A 367 7.60 -16.90 -4.15
C SER A 367 8.80 -16.91 -3.20
N ASP A 368 9.99 -16.55 -3.67
CA ASP A 368 11.17 -16.40 -2.82
C ASP A 368 10.98 -15.25 -1.83
N ILE A 369 10.47 -14.10 -2.27
CA ILE A 369 10.13 -12.99 -1.36
C ILE A 369 9.08 -13.43 -0.35
N TYR A 370 8.02 -14.12 -0.79
CA TYR A 370 6.99 -14.66 0.10
C TYR A 370 7.59 -15.54 1.19
N GLN A 371 8.46 -16.49 0.85
CA GLN A 371 9.09 -17.40 1.80
C GLN A 371 10.08 -16.67 2.73
N LEU A 372 10.92 -15.78 2.19
CA LEU A 372 11.91 -15.02 2.97
C LEU A 372 11.25 -14.10 4.00
N THR A 373 10.11 -13.50 3.67
CA THR A 373 9.35 -12.67 4.63
C THR A 373 8.75 -13.49 5.77
N ILE A 374 8.40 -14.76 5.55
CA ILE A 374 7.94 -15.68 6.60
C ILE A 374 9.14 -16.13 7.45
N GLU A 375 10.27 -16.49 6.81
CA GLU A 375 11.55 -16.79 7.48
C GLU A 375 11.96 -15.64 8.41
N PHE A 376 11.87 -14.40 7.94
CA PHE A 376 12.12 -13.20 8.75
C PHE A 376 11.23 -13.15 10.00
N VAL A 377 9.91 -13.36 9.87
CA VAL A 377 9.00 -13.30 11.02
C VAL A 377 9.32 -14.39 12.04
N HIS A 378 9.70 -15.59 11.60
CA HIS A 378 10.16 -16.66 12.49
C HIS A 378 11.44 -16.28 13.24
N LEU A 379 12.44 -15.72 12.53
CA LEU A 379 13.69 -15.26 13.14
C LEU A 379 13.47 -14.08 14.10
N GLU A 380 12.59 -13.15 13.75
CA GLU A 380 12.22 -12.02 14.61
C GLU A 380 11.55 -12.52 15.90
N ALA A 381 10.65 -13.51 15.80
CA ALA A 381 10.04 -14.13 16.97
C ALA A 381 11.09 -14.81 17.87
N ALA A 382 12.02 -15.58 17.29
CA ALA A 382 13.10 -16.24 18.02
C ALA A 382 14.05 -15.23 18.70
N CYS A 383 14.37 -14.13 18.01
CA CYS A 383 15.16 -13.03 18.55
C CYS A 383 14.45 -12.36 19.73
N ASN A 384 13.16 -12.03 19.58
CA ASN A 384 12.37 -11.45 20.66
C ASN A 384 12.30 -12.38 21.87
N GLU A 385 12.06 -13.67 21.66
CA GLU A 385 12.03 -14.67 22.72
C GLU A 385 13.36 -14.70 23.51
N LEU A 386 14.51 -14.72 22.81
CA LEU A 386 15.84 -14.66 23.42
C LEU A 386 15.98 -13.44 24.34
N PHE A 387 15.44 -12.29 23.95
CA PHE A 387 15.56 -11.05 24.73
C PHE A 387 14.49 -10.89 25.81
N THR A 388 13.44 -11.70 25.80
CA THR A 388 12.39 -11.69 26.84
C THR A 388 12.57 -12.76 27.90
N GLN A 389 13.48 -13.71 27.72
CA GLN A 389 13.72 -14.78 28.70
C GLN A 389 14.25 -14.24 30.03
N ASP A 390 13.93 -14.91 31.15
CA ASP A 390 14.39 -14.56 32.50
C ASP A 390 15.91 -14.46 32.59
N GLY A 391 16.62 -15.30 31.81
CA GLY A 391 18.07 -15.27 31.63
C GLY A 391 18.60 -13.87 31.29
N MET A 392 17.94 -13.22 30.35
CA MET A 392 18.28 -11.88 29.86
C MET A 392 17.99 -10.82 30.93
N SER A 393 16.84 -10.92 31.57
CA SER A 393 16.37 -9.96 32.58
C SER A 393 17.11 -10.07 33.93
N ALA A 394 17.72 -11.21 34.22
CA ALA A 394 18.47 -11.45 35.45
C ALA A 394 19.99 -11.29 35.26
N TRP A 395 20.65 -12.21 34.54
CA TRP A 395 22.12 -12.24 34.49
C TRP A 395 22.71 -11.28 33.45
N MET A 396 22.02 -11.08 32.33
CA MET A 396 22.42 -10.10 31.30
C MET A 396 21.73 -8.74 31.47
N HIS A 397 21.14 -8.48 32.64
CA HIS A 397 20.57 -7.17 32.95
C HIS A 397 21.65 -6.09 32.87
N GLU A 398 21.29 -4.92 32.31
CA GLU A 398 22.25 -3.84 32.06
C GLU A 398 23.03 -3.41 33.32
N TYR A 399 22.36 -3.37 34.48
CA TYR A 399 22.99 -3.11 35.77
C TYR A 399 24.16 -4.05 36.10
N ASN A 400 23.99 -5.35 35.83
CA ASN A 400 24.98 -6.40 36.12
C ASN A 400 26.15 -6.34 35.12
N VAL A 401 25.83 -6.17 33.83
CA VAL A 401 26.82 -6.03 32.74
C VAL A 401 27.75 -4.86 33.00
N GLN A 402 27.22 -3.69 33.32
CA GLN A 402 28.01 -2.48 33.58
C GLN A 402 28.96 -2.62 34.78
N ARG A 403 28.70 -3.54 35.71
CA ARG A 403 29.48 -3.74 36.94
C ARG A 403 30.38 -4.97 36.88
N GLY A 404 30.37 -5.72 35.78
CA GLY A 404 31.04 -7.02 35.69
C GLY A 404 30.52 -8.03 36.73
N PHE A 405 29.30 -7.84 37.24
CA PHE A 405 28.69 -8.71 38.25
C PHE A 405 27.87 -9.80 37.56
N ILE A 406 28.56 -10.68 36.83
CA ILE A 406 27.92 -11.70 36.00
C ILE A 406 28.60 -13.05 36.21
N ASN A 407 27.79 -14.11 36.32
CA ASN A 407 28.26 -15.49 36.33
C ASN A 407 28.18 -16.07 34.90
N PRO A 408 29.33 -16.37 34.26
CA PRO A 408 29.38 -16.84 32.87
C PRO A 408 28.56 -18.10 32.58
N VAL A 409 28.35 -18.98 33.57
CA VAL A 409 27.59 -20.25 33.38
C VAL A 409 26.15 -20.03 32.91
N HIS A 410 25.56 -18.88 33.26
CA HIS A 410 24.22 -18.52 32.83
C HIS A 410 24.21 -17.81 31.46
N VAL A 411 25.36 -17.26 31.05
CA VAL A 411 25.50 -16.49 29.80
C VAL A 411 25.84 -17.38 28.61
N GLU A 412 26.67 -18.40 28.81
CA GLU A 412 27.15 -19.27 27.73
C GLU A 412 26.02 -19.91 26.89
N PRO A 413 24.94 -20.48 27.48
CA PRO A 413 23.82 -21.00 26.67
C PRO A 413 23.10 -19.92 25.85
N MET A 414 22.99 -18.70 26.40
CA MET A 414 22.37 -17.57 25.71
C MET A 414 23.27 -17.06 24.57
N LEU A 415 24.59 -17.08 24.77
CA LEU A 415 25.58 -16.74 23.73
C LEU A 415 25.45 -17.69 22.54
N VAL A 416 25.42 -19.00 22.77
CA VAL A 416 25.27 -20.00 21.70
C VAL A 416 23.97 -19.76 20.92
N ARG A 417 22.85 -19.60 21.63
CA ARG A 417 21.54 -19.31 20.99
C ARG A 417 21.57 -18.00 20.19
N GLY A 418 22.11 -16.92 20.76
CA GLY A 418 22.19 -15.63 20.10
C GLY A 418 23.09 -15.65 18.86
N ALA A 419 24.21 -16.37 18.90
CA ALA A 419 25.10 -16.53 17.76
C ALA A 419 24.42 -17.28 16.60
N ILE A 420 23.66 -18.34 16.88
CA ILE A 420 22.89 -19.08 15.86
C ILE A 420 21.83 -18.19 15.20
N ILE A 421 21.10 -17.41 16.01
CA ILE A 421 20.07 -16.49 15.49
C ILE A 421 20.73 -15.40 14.63
N LEU A 422 21.87 -14.84 15.08
CA LEU A 422 22.62 -13.83 14.32
C LEU A 422 23.09 -14.37 12.97
N ASP A 423 23.68 -15.57 12.93
CA ASP A 423 24.10 -16.22 11.69
C ASP A 423 22.93 -16.42 10.72
N SER A 424 21.77 -16.83 11.26
CA SER A 424 20.55 -17.01 10.47
C SER A 424 20.04 -15.69 9.87
N PHE A 425 20.10 -14.58 10.61
CA PHE A 425 19.79 -13.26 10.07
C PHE A 425 20.78 -12.81 8.98
N ASN A 426 22.07 -13.08 9.14
CA ASN A 426 23.08 -12.75 8.14
C ASN A 426 22.84 -13.53 6.85
N ASN A 427 22.56 -14.83 6.95
CA ASN A 427 22.18 -15.67 5.81
C ASN A 427 20.89 -15.15 5.13
N LEU A 428 19.89 -14.73 5.91
CA LEU A 428 18.67 -14.12 5.38
C LEU A 428 18.97 -12.79 4.65
N ASP A 429 19.85 -11.94 5.19
CA ASP A 429 20.25 -10.67 4.57
C ASP A 429 20.86 -10.89 3.17
N GLU A 430 21.71 -11.90 3.02
CA GLU A 430 22.30 -12.27 1.72
C GLU A 430 21.23 -12.71 0.71
N LYS A 431 20.31 -13.60 1.12
CA LYS A 431 19.20 -14.05 0.26
C LYS A 431 18.31 -12.88 -0.15
N VAL A 432 18.00 -11.96 0.76
CA VAL A 432 17.18 -10.76 0.52
C VAL A 432 17.83 -9.87 -0.54
N ARG A 433 19.14 -9.59 -0.42
CA ARG A 433 19.89 -8.78 -1.39
C ARG A 433 19.87 -9.35 -2.80
N ALA A 434 19.92 -10.68 -2.94
CA ALA A 434 19.87 -11.33 -4.23
C ALA A 434 18.45 -11.33 -4.83
N THR A 435 17.45 -11.65 -4.01
CA THR A 435 16.08 -11.90 -4.46
C THR A 435 15.33 -10.62 -4.79
N PHE A 436 15.50 -9.56 -4.00
CA PHE A 436 14.75 -8.30 -4.19
C PHE A 436 15.01 -7.67 -5.56
N LYS A 437 16.23 -7.79 -6.08
CA LYS A 437 16.63 -7.25 -7.40
C LYS A 437 15.89 -7.90 -8.57
N LEU A 438 15.31 -9.09 -8.37
CA LEU A 438 14.52 -9.77 -9.40
C LEU A 438 13.09 -9.24 -9.46
N VAL A 439 12.61 -8.61 -8.40
CA VAL A 439 11.21 -8.26 -8.18
C VAL A 439 10.97 -6.76 -8.17
N PHE A 440 11.87 -5.99 -7.59
CA PHE A 440 11.74 -4.55 -7.38
C PHE A 440 12.78 -3.77 -8.18
N VAL A 441 12.51 -2.48 -8.35
CA VAL A 441 13.53 -1.53 -8.82
C VAL A 441 14.62 -1.38 -7.74
N GLU A 442 15.82 -0.96 -8.16
CA GLU A 442 16.98 -0.77 -7.28
C GLU A 442 16.68 0.17 -6.09
N GLY A 443 17.13 -0.22 -4.89
CA GLY A 443 17.03 0.57 -3.66
C GLY A 443 15.95 0.08 -2.69
N VAL A 444 14.94 -0.66 -3.18
CA VAL A 444 13.87 -1.20 -2.33
C VAL A 444 14.40 -2.19 -1.29
N GLU A 445 15.44 -2.97 -1.67
CA GLU A 445 16.10 -3.88 -0.73
C GLU A 445 16.83 -3.14 0.37
N GLU A 446 17.42 -1.98 0.07
CA GLU A 446 18.13 -1.18 1.06
C GLU A 446 17.16 -0.66 2.12
N GLU A 447 16.04 -0.08 1.70
CA GLU A 447 15.01 0.40 2.63
C GLU A 447 14.45 -0.76 3.47
N TRP A 448 14.03 -1.86 2.83
CA TRP A 448 13.43 -2.99 3.55
C TRP A 448 14.41 -3.59 4.58
N ARG A 449 15.68 -3.78 4.19
CA ARG A 449 16.73 -4.24 5.11
C ARG A 449 17.00 -3.25 6.23
N GLY A 450 16.99 -1.95 5.94
CA GLY A 450 17.17 -0.88 6.92
C GLY A 450 16.04 -0.85 7.97
N CYS A 451 14.80 -1.04 7.53
CA CYS A 451 13.63 -1.03 8.41
C CYS A 451 13.47 -2.31 9.24
N PHE A 452 13.75 -3.48 8.65
CA PHE A 452 13.36 -4.77 9.23
C PHE A 452 14.53 -5.64 9.70
N LEU A 453 15.61 -5.74 8.91
CA LEU A 453 16.74 -6.64 9.23
C LEU A 453 17.80 -5.99 10.10
N THR A 454 18.14 -4.74 9.81
CA THR A 454 19.24 -4.02 10.49
C THR A 454 19.00 -3.87 12.00
N PRO A 455 17.79 -3.52 12.49
CA PRO A 455 17.57 -3.37 13.92
C PRO A 455 17.80 -4.65 14.75
N PRO A 456 17.22 -5.82 14.42
CA PRO A 456 17.50 -7.05 15.18
C PRO A 456 18.94 -7.53 15.04
N ILE A 457 19.58 -7.39 13.87
CA ILE A 457 20.99 -7.75 13.67
C ILE A 457 21.89 -6.96 14.61
N LYS A 458 21.79 -5.61 14.61
CA LYS A 458 22.61 -4.76 15.51
C LYS A 458 22.40 -5.08 16.98
N ARG A 459 21.17 -5.43 17.36
CA ARG A 459 20.84 -5.83 18.73
C ARG A 459 21.52 -7.13 19.10
N LEU A 460 21.52 -8.11 18.20
CA LEU A 460 22.16 -9.41 18.38
C LEU A 460 23.69 -9.30 18.37
N GLU A 461 24.29 -8.55 17.46
CA GLU A 461 25.73 -8.29 17.42
C GLU A 461 26.22 -7.75 18.77
N LYS A 462 25.61 -6.67 19.25
CA LYS A 462 25.93 -6.09 20.56
C LYS A 462 25.82 -7.11 21.69
N PHE A 463 24.75 -7.92 21.68
CA PHE A 463 24.55 -8.95 22.68
C PHE A 463 25.64 -10.04 22.62
N VAL A 464 25.91 -10.58 21.43
CA VAL A 464 26.89 -11.64 21.20
C VAL A 464 28.28 -11.19 21.60
N ASP A 465 28.69 -9.98 21.22
CA ASP A 465 30.00 -9.43 21.57
C ASP A 465 30.15 -9.26 23.09
N THR A 466 29.11 -8.73 23.75
CA THR A 466 29.08 -8.57 25.19
C THR A 466 29.17 -9.93 25.90
N ALA A 467 28.33 -10.88 25.50
CA ALA A 467 28.28 -12.21 26.08
C ALA A 467 29.57 -12.99 25.85
N ARG A 468 30.18 -12.88 24.67
CA ARG A 468 31.48 -13.49 24.34
C ARG A 468 32.58 -12.97 25.25
N SER A 469 32.63 -11.66 25.50
CA SER A 469 33.60 -11.05 26.41
C SER A 469 33.46 -11.51 27.87
N ILE A 470 32.24 -11.84 28.30
CA ILE A 470 31.95 -12.35 29.65
C ILE A 470 32.37 -13.81 29.79
N VAL A 471 32.15 -14.62 28.75
CA VAL A 471 32.41 -16.07 28.78
C VAL A 471 33.89 -16.39 28.61
N TYR A 472 34.56 -15.77 27.64
CA TYR A 472 35.95 -16.10 27.29
C TYR A 472 36.98 -15.07 27.77
N GLY A 473 36.53 -13.96 28.38
CA GLY A 473 37.40 -12.86 28.77
C GLY A 473 37.79 -11.97 27.57
N LYS A 474 38.46 -10.84 27.85
CA LYS A 474 38.84 -9.84 26.83
C LYS A 474 40.11 -10.21 26.03
N GLU A 475 40.94 -11.13 26.52
CA GLU A 475 42.27 -11.40 25.96
C GLU A 475 42.27 -12.41 24.78
N GLU A 476 41.23 -13.26 24.63
CA GLU A 476 41.15 -14.24 23.54
C GLU A 476 40.46 -13.73 22.26
N ILE A 477 39.94 -12.50 22.23
CA ILE A 477 39.18 -11.97 21.07
C ILE A 477 40.10 -11.45 19.95
N ASP A 478 41.37 -11.11 20.26
CA ASP A 478 42.33 -10.56 19.29
C ASP A 478 43.20 -11.63 18.56
N GLU A 479 43.15 -12.91 18.97
CA GLU A 479 43.99 -13.97 18.35
C GLU A 479 43.26 -14.81 17.27
N GLY A 480 42.00 -14.47 16.94
CA GLY A 480 41.14 -15.29 16.07
C GLY A 480 40.50 -14.59 14.87
N MET A 481 40.97 -13.40 14.47
CA MET A 481 40.53 -12.72 13.22
C MET A 481 41.55 -12.88 12.09
#